data_AF-A0A7L2TEC6-F1
#
_entry.id   AF-A0A7L2TEC6-F1
#
_cell.length_a   1.000
_cell.length_b   1.000
_cell.length_c   1.000
_cell.angle_alpha   90.00
_cell.angle_beta   90.00
_cell.angle_gamma   90.00
#
_symmetry.space_group_name_H-M   'P 1'
#
loop_
_entity.id
_entity.type
_entity.pdbx_description
1 polymer ?
#
loop_
_entity_poly.entity_id
_entity_poly.type
_entity_poly.pdbx_seq_one_letter_code
_entity_poly.pdbx_strand_id
1 'polypeptide(L)' 'LRPLLDALLATKLHWGQDVQVTLIPTFDSLAMHEWYQETHERQRALGITVLGSNSTVAMQDETFPACKVEF' A
#
# COMPACT_ATOMS: atom_id res chain seq x y z
N LEU A 1 5.22 13.30 -5.80
CA LEU A 1 4.68 12.18 -5.00
C LEU A 1 5.68 11.03 -4.88
N ARG A 2 6.25 10.54 -6.00
CA ARG A 2 7.24 9.45 -6.01
C ARG A 2 8.39 9.57 -4.99
N PRO A 3 9.12 10.70 -4.85
CA PRO A 3 10.19 10.80 -3.86
C PRO A 3 9.73 10.61 -2.41
N LEU A 4 8.49 10.98 -2.10
CA LEU A 4 7.91 10.81 -0.77
C LEU A 4 7.57 9.34 -0.51
N LEU A 5 7.03 8.64 -1.51
CA LEU A 5 6.76 7.20 -1.41
C LEU A 5 8.06 6.39 -1.31
N ASP A 6 9.08 6.78 -2.07
CA ASP A 6 10.42 6.17 -1.98
C ASP A 6 11.02 6.34 -0.59
N ALA A 7 10.88 7.53 0.01
CA ALA A 7 11.32 7.79 1.38
C ALA A 7 10.54 6.96 2.41
N LEU A 8 9.22 6.83 2.28
CA LEU A 8 8.40 5.97 3.15
C LEU A 8 8.82 4.50 3.03
N LEU A 9 9.04 4.01 1.81
CA LEU A 9 9.48 2.64 1.58
C LEU A 9 10.90 2.39 2.12
N ALA A 10 11.81 3.35 1.95
CA ALA A 10 13.17 3.28 2.50
C ALA A 10 13.18 3.31 4.03
N THR A 11 12.28 4.09 4.65
CA THR A 11 12.21 4.17 6.12
C THR A 11 11.62 2.90 6.74
N LYS A 12 10.73 2.16 6.05
CA LYS A 12 10.22 0.86 6.53
C LYS A 12 11.33 -0.15 6.85
N LEU A 13 12.49 -0.08 6.17
CA LEU A 13 13.67 -0.92 6.48
C LEU A 13 14.14 -0.79 7.93
N HIS A 14 13.94 0.39 8.53
CA HIS A 14 14.40 0.71 9.88
C HIS A 14 13.31 0.45 10.92
N TRP A 15 12.10 0.06 10.51
CA TRP A 15 11.05 -0.31 11.43
C TRP A 15 11.36 -1.71 11.98
N GLY A 16 10.91 -2.01 13.20
CA GLY A 16 11.01 -3.35 13.77
C GLY A 16 10.47 -4.40 12.79
N GLN A 17 11.12 -5.57 12.73
CA GLN A 17 10.74 -6.67 11.84
C GLN A 17 9.33 -7.22 12.13
N ASP A 18 8.83 -6.96 13.33
CA ASP A 18 7.51 -7.28 13.83
C ASP A 18 6.41 -6.31 13.37
N VAL A 19 6.77 -5.16 12.81
CA VAL A 19 5.80 -4.16 12.33
C VAL A 19 5.29 -4.54 10.95
N GLN A 20 4.08 -5.12 10.93
CA GLN A 20 3.31 -5.38 9.72
C GLN A 20 2.62 -4.10 9.24
N VAL A 21 2.61 -3.89 7.92
CA VAL A 21 1.98 -2.71 7.30
C VAL A 21 1.01 -3.17 6.25
N THR A 22 -0.22 -2.67 6.33
CA THR A 22 -1.24 -2.87 5.30
C THR A 22 -1.47 -1.54 4.59
N LEU A 23 -1.15 -1.48 3.30
CA LEU A 23 -1.31 -0.29 2.48
C LEU A 23 -2.60 -0.38 1.66
N ILE A 24 -3.47 0.62 1.81
CA ILE A 24 -4.70 0.78 1.05
C ILE A 24 -4.54 2.00 0.13
N PRO A 25 -4.29 1.80 -1.17
CA PRO A 25 -4.16 2.90 -2.10
C PRO A 25 -5.53 3.51 -2.41
N THR A 26 -5.77 4.75 -1.98
CA THR A 26 -7.03 5.47 -2.21
C THR A 26 -6.95 6.55 -3.29
N PHE A 27 -5.75 6.82 -3.81
CA PHE A 27 -5.49 7.79 -4.86
C PHE A 27 -5.04 7.08 -6.14
N ASP A 28 -5.85 7.18 -7.18
CA ASP A 28 -5.63 6.56 -8.49
C ASP A 28 -4.95 7.54 -9.46
N SER A 29 -3.79 7.14 -9.98
CA SER A 29 -3.12 7.83 -11.09
C SER A 29 -2.14 6.88 -11.76
N LEU A 30 -1.83 7.13 -13.04
CA LEU A 30 -0.84 6.35 -13.79
C LEU A 30 0.52 6.28 -13.07
N ALA A 31 0.98 7.41 -12.53
CA ALA A 31 2.24 7.47 -11.79
C ALA A 31 2.23 6.61 -10.50
N MET A 32 1.06 6.45 -9.87
CA MET A 32 0.91 5.54 -8.72
C MET A 32 0.96 4.08 -9.17
N HIS A 33 0.30 3.74 -10.29
CA HIS A 33 0.35 2.40 -10.85
C HIS A 33 1.76 1.96 -11.18
N GLU A 34 2.50 2.81 -11.90
CA GLU A 34 3.90 2.55 -12.24
C GLU A 34 4.75 2.35 -11.00
N TRP A 35 4.61 3.22 -10.00
CA TRP A 35 5.38 3.10 -8.76
C TRP A 35 5.06 1.81 -7.99
N TYR A 36 3.80 1.41 -7.90
CA TYR A 36 3.40 0.15 -7.27
C TYR A 36 3.99 -1.06 -8.01
N GLN A 37 3.91 -1.09 -9.34
CA GLN A 37 4.46 -2.16 -10.15
C GLN A 37 5.98 -2.27 -9.99
N GLU A 38 6.70 -1.15 -10.05
CA GLU A 38 8.15 -1.10 -9.90
C GLU A 38 8.64 -1.52 -8.50
N THR A 39 7.85 -1.25 -7.45
CA THR A 39 8.28 -1.45 -6.05
C THR A 39 7.63 -2.65 -5.37
N HIS A 40 6.75 -3.39 -6.05
CA HIS A 40 5.95 -4.48 -5.50
C HIS A 40 6.78 -5.54 -4.75
N GLU A 41 7.87 -6.04 -5.36
CA GLU A 41 8.73 -7.06 -4.73
C GLU A 41 9.45 -6.51 -3.49
N ARG A 42 9.86 -5.24 -3.52
CA ARG A 42 10.48 -4.57 -2.36
C ARG A 42 9.49 -4.39 -1.22
N GLN A 43 8.24 -4.04 -1.53
CA GLN A 43 7.17 -3.94 -0.54
C GLN A 43 6.90 -5.29 0.13
N ARG A 44 6.80 -6.37 -0.66
CA ARG A 44 6.63 -7.74 -0.15
C ARG A 44 7.79 -8.15 0.77
N ALA A 45 9.03 -7.88 0.38
CA ALA A 45 10.21 -8.19 1.18
C ALA A 45 10.25 -7.46 2.53
N LEU A 46 9.58 -6.31 2.64
CA LEU A 46 9.49 -5.49 3.85
C LEU A 46 8.27 -5.81 4.73
N GLY A 47 7.49 -6.83 4.37
CA GLY A 47 6.26 -7.20 5.07
C GLY A 47 5.13 -6.18 4.88
N ILE A 48 5.15 -5.43 3.78
CA ILE A 48 4.05 -4.55 3.38
C ILE A 48 3.06 -5.36 2.54
N THR A 49 1.82 -5.43 2.99
CA THR A 49 0.70 -6.01 2.25
C THR A 49 -0.07 -4.89 1.57
N VAL A 50 -0.12 -4.90 0.24
CA VAL A 50 -0.94 -3.95 -0.53
C VAL A 50 -2.31 -4.58 -0.78
N LEU A 51 -3.36 -3.92 -0.31
CA LEU A 51 -4.74 -4.38 -0.50
C LEU A 51 -5.29 -3.86 -1.84
N GLY A 52 -5.66 -4.78 -2.73
CA GLY A 52 -6.25 -4.49 -4.03
C GLY A 52 -7.76 -4.25 -4.01
N SER A 53 -8.30 -3.91 -5.19
CA SER A 53 -9.62 -3.36 -5.52
C SER A 53 -10.89 -4.04 -4.96
N ASN A 54 -10.80 -5.23 -4.37
CA ASN A 54 -11.94 -5.93 -3.74
C ASN A 54 -11.93 -5.83 -2.21
N SER A 55 -11.00 -5.06 -1.66
CA SER A 55 -10.86 -4.94 -0.21
C SER A 55 -11.95 -4.06 0.35
N THR A 56 -12.46 -4.44 1.51
CA THR A 56 -13.43 -3.65 2.26
C THR A 56 -12.89 -3.40 3.66
N VAL A 57 -13.17 -2.22 4.20
CA VAL A 57 -12.87 -1.87 5.59
C VAL A 57 -14.15 -2.12 6.39
N ALA A 58 -14.11 -3.10 7.28
CA ALA A 58 -15.17 -3.31 8.25
C ALA A 58 -15.00 -2.31 9.41
N MET A 59 -16.02 -1.49 9.65
CA MET A 59 -16.11 -0.62 10.82
C MET A 59 -17.37 -1.00 11.58
N GLN A 60 -17.21 -1.58 12.76
CA GLN A 60 -18.31 -2.08 13.59
C GLN A 60 -19.22 -3.02 12.79
N ASP A 61 -20.49 -2.65 12.56
CA ASP A 61 -21.49 -3.44 11.84
C ASP A 61 -21.58 -3.07 10.34
N GLU A 62 -20.74 -2.14 9.87
CA GLU A 62 -20.76 -1.64 8.49
C GLU A 62 -19.49 -2.02 7.73
N THR A 63 -19.63 -2.22 6.42
CA THR A 63 -18.52 -2.57 5.53
C THR A 63 -18.44 -1.52 4.44
N PHE A 64 -17.29 -0.84 4.35
CA PHE A 64 -17.04 0.20 3.37
C PHE A 64 -16.11 -0.31 2.29
N PRO A 65 -16.38 -0.06 0.99
CA PRO A 65 -15.41 -0.36 -0.05
C PRO A 65 -14.14 0.45 0.20
N ALA A 66 -12.97 -0.21 0.20
CA ALA A 66 -11.71 0.51 0.16
C ALA A 66 -11.65 1.26 -1.18
N CYS A 67 -11.62 2.61 -1.14
CA CYS A 67 -11.54 3.42 -2.36
C CYS A 67 -10.31 3.02 -3.19
N LYS A 68 -10.53 2.97 -4.52
CA LYS A 68 -9.98 1.98 -5.45
C LYS A 68 -8.74 2.48 -6.21
N VAL A 69 -7.80 1.56 -6.44
CA VAL A 69 -6.80 1.56 -7.51
C VAL A 69 -6.90 0.18 -8.17
N GLU A 70 -7.14 0.10 -9.47
CA GLU A 70 -7.16 -1.16 -10.24
C GLU A 70 -5.84 -1.34 -10.99
N PHE A 71 -5.24 -2.53 -10.86
CA PHE A 71 -4.01 -2.92 -11.57
C PHE A 71 -4.33 -3.91 -12.69
#